data_AF-A0A1B6BJR4-F1
#
_entry.id   AF-A0A1B6BJR4-F1
#
_cell.length_a   1.000
_cell.length_b   1.000
_cell.length_c   1.000
_cell.angle_alpha   90.00
_cell.angle_beta   90.00
_cell.angle_gamma   90.00
#
_symmetry.space_group_name_H-M   'P 1'
#
loop_
_entity.id
_entity.type
_entity.pdbx_description
1 polymer ?
#
loop_
_entity_poly.entity_id
_entity_poly.type
_entity_poly.pdbx_seq_one_letter_code
_entity_poly.pdbx_strand_id
1 'polypeptide(L)'
;MGSEIHPHAKIVMLADVYDAMTSDRDYRLAHPHHEVVEYIMGSAGTLFDFDLAGTFCRCIILYPAGSYVLLSNGLKAVILKNHPAHPLRPIVRTFKNGKLNGGADGYIDLLETHNLTIQKLIYD
;
A
#
# COMPACT_ATOMS: atom_id res chain seq x y z
N MET A 1 24.21 15.11 -25.90
CA MET A 1 22.91 14.45 -26.12
C MET A 1 22.82 13.31 -25.13
N GLY A 2 22.02 13.47 -24.07
CA GLY A 2 21.74 12.35 -23.16
C GLY A 2 20.81 11.38 -23.89
N SER A 3 21.26 10.15 -24.08
CA SER A 3 20.39 9.07 -24.57
C SER A 3 19.26 8.89 -23.56
N GLU A 4 18.02 9.18 -23.97
CA GLU A 4 16.85 8.86 -23.15
C GLU A 4 16.92 7.39 -22.74
N ILE A 5 16.74 7.13 -21.45
CA ILE A 5 16.71 5.77 -20.92
C ILE A 5 15.53 5.06 -21.57
N HIS A 6 15.82 3.90 -22.19
CA HIS A 6 14.82 3.07 -22.84
C HIS A 6 13.64 2.77 -21.87
N PRO A 7 12.36 2.81 -22.30
CA PRO A 7 11.22 2.62 -21.41
C PRO A 7 11.30 1.35 -20.55
N HIS A 8 11.67 0.20 -21.12
CA HIS A 8 11.90 -1.04 -20.38
C HIS A 8 12.99 -0.92 -19.29
N ALA A 9 14.07 -0.16 -19.54
CA ALA A 9 15.11 0.05 -18.53
C ALA A 9 14.59 0.86 -17.34
N LYS A 10 13.69 1.83 -17.56
CA LYS A 10 13.01 2.55 -16.47
C LYS A 10 12.16 1.62 -15.59
N ILE A 11 11.46 0.66 -16.19
CA ILE A 11 10.67 -0.35 -15.47
C ILE A 11 11.58 -1.21 -14.60
N VAL A 12 12.66 -1.73 -15.17
CA VAL A 12 13.63 -2.59 -14.46
C VAL A 12 14.26 -1.83 -13.30
N MET A 13 14.69 -0.58 -13.51
CA MET A 13 15.25 0.25 -12.45
C MET A 13 14.28 0.47 -11.29
N LEU A 14 13.02 0.76 -11.58
CA LEU A 14 12.03 0.99 -10.53
C LEU A 14 11.71 -0.30 -9.76
N ALA A 15 11.58 -1.43 -10.46
CA ALA A 15 11.38 -2.74 -9.84
C ALA A 15 12.57 -3.14 -8.96
N ASP A 16 13.80 -2.91 -9.42
CA ASP A 16 15.04 -3.18 -8.67
C ASP A 16 15.12 -2.35 -7.38
N VAL A 17 14.79 -1.05 -7.44
CA VAL A 17 14.72 -0.21 -6.24
C VAL A 17 13.67 -0.72 -5.26
N TYR A 18 12.48 -1.08 -5.75
CA TYR A 18 11.41 -1.61 -4.91
C TYR A 18 11.83 -2.91 -4.20
N ASP A 19 12.38 -3.86 -4.96
CA ASP A 19 12.86 -5.15 -4.44
C ASP A 19 13.99 -4.95 -3.41
N ALA A 20 14.93 -4.06 -3.71
CA ALA A 20 16.04 -3.73 -2.81
C ALA A 20 15.58 -3.10 -1.47
N MET A 21 14.46 -2.39 -1.46
CA MET A 21 13.91 -1.79 -0.24
C MET A 21 13.02 -2.75 0.56
N THR A 22 12.30 -3.65 -0.12
CA THR A 22 11.35 -4.59 0.49
C THR A 22 11.95 -5.95 0.83
N SER A 23 13.16 -6.24 0.37
CA SER A 23 13.89 -7.46 0.73
C SER A 23 14.68 -7.30 2.02
N ASP A 24 14.61 -8.32 2.89
CA ASP A 24 15.51 -8.46 4.03
C ASP A 24 16.95 -8.68 3.53
N ARG A 25 17.91 -7.98 4.16
CA ARG A 25 19.33 -8.22 3.98
C ARG A 25 19.94 -8.50 5.34
N ASP A 26 21.06 -9.22 5.39
CA ASP A 26 21.73 -9.66 6.63
C ASP A 26 21.98 -8.55 7.67
N TYR A 27 21.90 -7.27 7.27
CA TYR A 27 22.15 -6.08 8.08
C TYR A 27 21.04 -5.03 8.03
N ARG A 28 19.89 -5.29 7.38
CA ARG A 28 18.77 -4.33 7.29
C ARG A 28 17.44 -5.06 7.16
N LEU A 29 16.51 -4.74 8.07
CA LEU A 29 15.11 -5.16 7.96
C LEU A 29 14.46 -4.53 6.73
N ALA A 30 13.63 -5.31 6.03
CA ALA A 30 12.80 -4.86 4.94
C ALA A 30 11.95 -3.64 5.33
N HIS A 31 11.84 -2.68 4.42
CA HIS A 31 10.88 -1.58 4.55
C HIS A 31 9.48 -2.13 4.28
N PRO A 32 8.48 -1.78 5.12
CA PRO A 32 7.10 -2.10 4.84
C PRO A 32 6.68 -1.55 3.47
N HIS A 33 5.89 -2.31 2.70
CA HIS A 33 5.49 -1.92 1.34
C HIS A 33 4.88 -0.51 1.24
N HIS A 34 4.14 -0.07 2.26
CA HIS A 34 3.53 1.27 2.28
C HIS A 34 4.57 2.39 2.33
N GLU A 35 5.66 2.23 3.09
CA GLU A 35 6.75 3.21 3.16
C GLU A 35 7.51 3.27 1.83
N VAL A 36 7.75 2.11 1.21
CA VAL A 36 8.44 2.05 -0.10
C VAL A 36 7.60 2.70 -1.20
N VAL A 37 6.29 2.47 -1.21
CA VAL A 37 5.38 3.13 -2.17
C VAL A 37 5.31 4.64 -1.93
N GLU A 38 5.30 5.09 -0.68
CA GLU A 38 5.37 6.53 -0.35
C GLU A 38 6.65 7.15 -0.89
N TYR A 39 7.80 6.48 -0.71
CA TYR A 39 9.08 6.91 -1.27
C TYR A 39 9.06 6.99 -2.81
N ILE A 40 8.57 5.95 -3.49
CA ILE A 40 8.48 5.90 -4.95
C ILE A 40 7.59 7.04 -5.48
N MET A 41 6.41 7.22 -4.87
CA MET A 41 5.48 8.29 -5.26
C MET A 41 6.03 9.68 -4.96
N GLY A 42 6.71 9.88 -3.83
CA GLY A 42 7.39 11.14 -3.50
C GLY A 42 8.56 11.47 -4.42
N SER A 43 9.12 10.45 -5.09
CA SER A 43 10.21 10.59 -6.06
C SER A 43 9.74 10.57 -7.53
N ALA A 44 8.43 10.55 -7.77
CA ALA A 44 7.84 10.56 -9.10
C ALA A 44 8.05 11.92 -9.79
N GLY A 45 8.40 11.89 -11.08
CA GLY A 45 8.76 13.07 -11.87
C GLY A 45 10.19 13.57 -11.66
N THR A 46 10.93 13.01 -10.71
CA THR A 46 12.35 13.34 -10.45
C THR A 46 13.25 12.13 -10.67
N LEU A 47 13.19 11.14 -9.78
CA LEU A 47 13.96 9.90 -9.88
C LEU A 47 13.28 8.89 -10.80
N PHE A 48 11.95 8.87 -10.77
CA PHE A 48 11.13 7.96 -11.55
C PHE A 48 10.24 8.71 -12.53
N ASP A 49 9.95 8.09 -13.66
CA ASP A 49 8.91 8.56 -14.57
C ASP A 49 7.56 8.57 -13.84
N PHE A 50 6.81 9.67 -13.97
CA PHE A 50 5.62 9.92 -13.15
C PHE A 50 4.51 8.90 -13.42
N ASP A 51 4.22 8.64 -14.69
CA ASP A 51 3.16 7.71 -15.08
C ASP A 51 3.55 6.26 -14.77
N LEU A 52 4.83 5.94 -14.94
CA LEU A 52 5.38 4.63 -14.57
C LEU A 52 5.26 4.39 -13.06
N ALA A 53 5.71 5.34 -12.22
CA ALA A 53 5.65 5.21 -10.76
C ALA A 53 4.20 5.01 -10.29
N GLY A 54 3.27 5.83 -10.79
CA GLY A 54 1.85 5.68 -10.48
C GLY A 54 1.29 4.33 -10.91
N THR A 55 1.69 3.82 -12.08
CA THR A 55 1.25 2.52 -12.57
C THR A 55 1.79 1.37 -11.75
N PHE A 56 3.08 1.42 -11.41
CA PHE A 56 3.72 0.41 -10.58
C PHE A 56 3.09 0.33 -9.18
N CYS A 57 2.86 1.48 -8.53
CA CYS A 57 2.27 1.53 -7.19
C CYS A 57 0.83 0.98 -7.14
N ARG A 58 0.06 1.06 -8.24
CA ARG A 58 -1.27 0.42 -8.32
C ARG A 58 -1.21 -1.10 -8.32
N CYS A 59 -0.11 -1.69 -8.76
CA CYS A 59 0.08 -3.14 -8.80
C CYS A 59 0.50 -3.74 -7.43
N ILE A 60 0.87 -2.90 -6.46
CA ILE A 60 1.36 -3.36 -5.16
C ILE A 60 0.23 -3.42 -4.15
N ILE A 61 0.09 -4.59 -3.51
CA ILE A 61 -0.80 -4.76 -2.37
C ILE A 61 -0.08 -4.26 -1.11
N LEU A 62 -0.46 -3.08 -0.63
CA LEU A 62 0.16 -2.45 0.54
C LEU A 62 -0.24 -3.10 1.86
N TYR A 63 -1.47 -3.57 1.91
CA TYR A 63 -2.07 -4.16 3.09
C TYR A 63 -2.86 -5.40 2.66
N PRO A 64 -2.25 -6.58 2.70
CA PRO A 64 -2.89 -7.83 2.26
C PRO A 64 -4.20 -8.13 3.00
N ALA A 65 -5.08 -8.89 2.34
CA ALA A 65 -6.22 -9.49 3.02
C ALA A 65 -5.76 -10.29 4.25
N GLY A 66 -6.46 -10.10 5.37
CA GLY A 66 -6.09 -10.65 6.67
C GLY A 66 -5.22 -9.72 7.54
N SER A 67 -4.63 -8.65 6.99
CA SER A 67 -3.89 -7.68 7.81
C SER A 67 -4.80 -6.92 8.77
N TYR A 68 -4.32 -6.71 9.99
CA TYR A 68 -4.96 -5.84 10.99
C TYR A 68 -4.45 -4.41 10.84
N VAL A 69 -5.39 -3.47 10.86
CA VAL A 69 -5.11 -2.05 10.64
C VAL A 69 -5.83 -1.18 11.66
N LEU A 70 -5.21 -0.05 11.97
CA LEU A 70 -5.84 1.06 12.65
C LEU A 70 -6.34 2.04 11.59
N LEU A 71 -7.61 2.40 11.64
CA LEU A 71 -8.21 3.40 10.77
C LEU A 71 -8.02 4.81 11.37
N SER A 72 -8.12 5.85 10.54
CA SER A 72 -7.91 7.26 10.94
C SER A 72 -8.88 7.76 12.01
N ASN A 73 -10.00 7.08 12.23
CA ASN A 73 -10.95 7.36 13.31
C ASN A 73 -10.66 6.58 14.61
N GLY A 74 -9.54 5.87 14.70
CA GLY A 74 -9.12 5.08 15.85
C GLY A 74 -9.74 3.67 15.93
N LEU A 75 -10.62 3.29 15.00
CA LEU A 75 -11.17 1.94 14.96
C LEU A 75 -10.12 0.94 14.47
N LYS A 76 -10.09 -0.24 15.10
CA LYS A 76 -9.36 -1.40 14.58
C LYS A 76 -10.22 -2.12 13.55
N ALA A 77 -9.58 -2.62 12.50
CA ALA A 77 -10.22 -3.42 11.48
C ALA A 77 -9.28 -4.49 10.92
N VAL A 78 -9.86 -5.46 10.22
CA VAL A 78 -9.14 -6.44 9.39
C VAL A 78 -9.48 -6.20 7.93
N ILE A 79 -8.50 -6.37 7.05
CA ILE A 79 -8.70 -6.27 5.61
C ILE A 79 -9.39 -7.54 5.10
N LEU A 80 -10.49 -7.37 4.39
CA LEU A 80 -11.21 -8.48 3.76
C LEU A 80 -10.82 -8.66 2.30
N LYS A 81 -10.69 -7.55 1.57
CA LYS A 81 -10.46 -7.57 0.12
C LYS A 81 -9.80 -6.29 -0.36
N ASN A 82 -8.78 -6.42 -1.20
CA ASN A 82 -8.16 -5.29 -1.89
C ASN A 82 -8.84 -5.00 -3.23
N HIS A 83 -8.87 -3.73 -3.63
CA HIS A 83 -9.28 -3.33 -4.98
C HIS A 83 -8.04 -3.26 -5.89
N PRO A 84 -8.00 -3.98 -7.03
CA PRO A 84 -6.82 -4.07 -7.90
C PRO A 84 -6.27 -2.74 -8.45
N ALA A 85 -7.08 -1.68 -8.48
CA ALA A 85 -6.65 -0.34 -8.93
C ALA A 85 -6.50 0.68 -7.77
N HIS A 86 -6.91 0.30 -6.55
CA HIS A 86 -6.94 1.19 -5.38
C HIS A 86 -6.42 0.46 -4.14
N PRO A 87 -5.12 0.13 -4.09
CA PRO A 87 -4.55 -0.68 -3.00
C PRO A 87 -4.66 -0.05 -1.61
N LEU A 88 -4.79 1.29 -1.54
CA LEU A 88 -5.02 2.05 -0.30
C LEU A 88 -6.48 2.10 0.15
N ARG A 89 -7.41 1.59 -0.65
CA ARG A 89 -8.85 1.67 -0.40
C ARG A 89 -9.51 0.29 -0.30
N PRO A 90 -9.02 -0.66 0.52
CA PRO A 90 -9.63 -1.98 0.61
C PRO A 90 -11.01 -1.96 1.30
N ILE A 91 -11.71 -3.09 1.19
CA ILE A 91 -12.85 -3.42 2.05
C ILE A 91 -12.32 -3.95 3.37
N VAL A 92 -12.79 -3.38 4.48
CA VAL A 92 -12.37 -3.73 5.83
C VAL A 92 -13.55 -4.15 6.70
N ARG A 93 -13.26 -4.87 7.78
CA ARG A 93 -14.23 -5.22 8.81
C ARG A 93 -13.78 -4.78 10.18
N THR A 94 -14.58 -3.95 10.84
CA THR A 94 -14.26 -3.39 12.16
C THR A 94 -14.51 -4.39 13.28
N PHE A 95 -13.93 -4.10 14.44
CA PHE A 95 -14.17 -4.84 15.67
C PHE A 95 -15.19 -4.17 16.57
N LYS A 96 -15.99 -4.97 17.27
CA LYS A 96 -16.93 -4.55 18.33
C LYS A 96 -16.78 -5.50 19.51
N ASN A 97 -16.53 -4.96 20.70
CA ASN A 97 -16.30 -5.74 21.93
C ASN A 97 -15.24 -6.85 21.78
N GLY A 98 -14.12 -6.55 21.10
CA GLY A 98 -13.01 -7.49 20.89
C GLY A 98 -13.27 -8.60 19.86
N LYS A 99 -14.43 -8.60 19.19
CA LYS A 99 -14.78 -9.55 18.13
C LYS A 99 -15.04 -8.84 16.81
N LEU A 100 -14.91 -9.53 15.69
CA LEU A 100 -15.28 -8.98 14.39
C LEU A 100 -16.77 -8.61 14.38
N ASN A 101 -17.09 -7.37 13.98
CA ASN A 101 -18.46 -6.89 13.93
C ASN A 101 -19.23 -7.63 12.82
N GLY A 102 -20.22 -8.45 13.18
CA GLY A 102 -21.08 -9.19 12.25
C GLY A 102 -22.23 -8.40 11.66
N GLY A 103 -22.51 -7.20 12.18
CA GLY A 103 -23.51 -6.32 11.61
C GLY A 103 -23.06 -5.73 10.26
N ALA A 104 -24.02 -5.22 9.51
CA ALA A 104 -23.76 -4.52 8.24
C ALA A 104 -22.86 -3.29 8.44
N ASP A 105 -22.97 -2.63 9.60
CA ASP A 105 -22.11 -1.51 10.05
C ASP A 105 -20.65 -1.92 10.31
N GLY A 106 -20.39 -3.22 10.39
CA GLY A 106 -19.05 -3.77 10.52
C GLY A 106 -18.24 -3.71 9.23
N TYR A 107 -18.89 -3.70 8.07
CA TYR A 107 -18.26 -3.75 6.76
C TYR A 107 -18.12 -2.33 6.20
N ILE A 108 -16.90 -1.94 5.84
CA ILE A 108 -16.64 -0.61 5.29
C ILE A 108 -15.82 -0.79 4.00
N ASP A 109 -16.36 -0.32 2.89
CA ASP A 109 -15.57 -0.11 1.67
C ASP A 109 -14.90 1.27 1.77
N LEU A 110 -13.57 1.28 1.89
CA LEU A 110 -12.81 2.53 1.96
C LEU A 110 -12.78 3.27 0.63
N LEU A 111 -13.12 2.62 -0.49
CA LEU A 111 -13.25 3.29 -1.79
C LEU A 111 -14.45 4.23 -1.79
N GLU A 112 -15.58 3.77 -1.26
CA GLU A 112 -16.82 4.55 -1.12
C GLU A 112 -16.76 5.53 0.06
N THR A 113 -15.93 5.25 1.07
CA THR A 113 -15.79 6.07 2.28
C THR A 113 -14.55 6.96 2.23
N HIS A 114 -14.67 8.14 1.60
CA HIS A 114 -13.50 8.97 1.31
C HIS A 114 -12.80 9.58 2.54
N ASN A 115 -13.53 9.85 3.63
CA ASN A 115 -13.02 10.47 4.85
C ASN A 115 -12.36 9.50 5.84
N LEU A 116 -12.30 8.21 5.51
CA LEU A 116 -11.67 7.19 6.34
C LEU A 116 -10.47 6.59 5.60
N THR A 117 -9.35 6.48 6.29
CA THR A 117 -8.10 5.95 5.72
C THR A 117 -7.45 4.95 6.67
N ILE A 118 -6.54 4.14 6.15
CA ILE A 118 -5.66 3.31 6.97
C ILE A 118 -4.58 4.21 7.56
N GLN A 119 -4.46 4.22 8.89
CA GLN A 119 -3.44 4.98 9.60
C GLN A 119 -2.16 4.17 9.75
N LYS A 120 -2.25 2.90 10.15
CA LYS A 120 -1.09 2.01 10.28
C LYS A 120 -1.50 0.53 10.35
N LEU A 121 -0.55 -0.35 10.09
CA LEU A 121 -0.63 -1.77 10.43
C LEU A 121 -0.59 -1.96 11.94
N ILE A 122 -1.33 -2.95 12.42
CA ILE A 122 -1.26 -3.44 13.78
C ILE A 122 -0.57 -4.80 13.69
N TYR A 123 0.62 -4.86 14.26
CA TYR A 123 1.32 -6.11 14.51
C TYR A 123 1.02 -6.54 15.95
N ASP A 124 0.69 -7.81 16.13
CA ASP A 124 0.58 -8.42 17.47
C ASP A 124 1.96 -8.53 18.14
#